data_AF-A0A855LPT5-F1
#
_entry.id   AF-A0A855LPT5-F1
#
_cell.length_a   1.000
_cell.length_b   1.000
_cell.length_c   1.000
_cell.angle_alpha   90.00
_cell.angle_beta   90.00
_cell.angle_gamma   90.00
#
_symmetry.space_group_name_H-M   'P 1'
#
loop_
_entity.id
_entity.type
_entity.pdbx_description
1 polymer ?
#
loop_
_entity_poly.entity_id
_entity_poly.type
_entity_poly.pdbx_seq_one_letter_code
_entity_poly.pdbx_strand_id
1 'polypeptide(L)'
;MNLNNQPTIEELARMFAAQKDSHDSHILWISKSGQVHIDCLSPHAGEEEFDRNNQNLLARLKMYRRGHGYVGKKAAADKDFIGNVLQTLKQAWDSMQNKNEVRVIDRFC
;
A
#
# COMPACT_ATOMS: atom_id res chain seq x y z
N MET A 1 -10.21 0.06 -1.90
CA MET A 1 -10.50 -1.38 -1.64
C MET A 1 -10.57 -1.60 -0.14
N ASN A 2 -11.41 -2.51 0.37
CA ASN A 2 -11.47 -2.84 1.81
C ASN A 2 -11.15 -4.32 2.05
N LEU A 3 -10.25 -4.60 2.99
CA LEU A 3 -9.81 -5.97 3.33
C LEU A 3 -10.92 -6.80 4.01
N ASN A 4 -11.94 -6.15 4.57
CA ASN A 4 -13.11 -6.81 5.16
C ASN A 4 -14.13 -7.30 4.12
N ASN A 5 -14.09 -6.74 2.89
CA ASN A 5 -15.10 -6.99 1.86
C ASN A 5 -14.57 -7.87 0.71
N GLN A 6 -13.80 -8.92 1.05
CA GLN A 6 -13.21 -9.84 0.05
C GLN A 6 -12.39 -9.11 -1.03
N PRO A 7 -11.23 -8.54 -0.68
CA PRO A 7 -10.42 -7.75 -1.59
C PRO A 7 -9.90 -8.61 -2.77
N THR A 8 -10.01 -8.06 -3.98
CA THR A 8 -9.61 -8.72 -5.23
C THR A 8 -8.34 -8.13 -5.84
N ILE A 9 -7.61 -8.95 -6.63
CA ILE A 9 -6.41 -8.52 -7.37
C ILE A 9 -6.79 -7.40 -8.35
N GLU A 10 -7.96 -7.47 -8.97
CA GLU A 10 -8.42 -6.48 -9.94
C GLU A 10 -8.66 -5.10 -9.32
N GLU A 11 -9.24 -5.04 -8.12
CA GLU A 11 -9.41 -3.77 -7.40
C GLU A 11 -8.06 -3.15 -7.05
N LEU A 12 -7.12 -3.95 -6.54
CA LEU A 12 -5.78 -3.48 -6.23
C LEU A 12 -5.05 -3.01 -7.49
N ALA A 13 -5.14 -3.78 -8.58
CA ALA A 13 -4.58 -3.41 -9.87
C ALA A 13 -5.16 -2.07 -10.38
N ARG A 14 -6.48 -1.84 -10.25
CA ARG A 14 -7.11 -0.56 -10.61
C ARG A 14 -6.55 0.60 -9.78
N MET A 15 -6.34 0.38 -8.48
CA MET A 15 -5.72 1.39 -7.62
C MET A 15 -4.29 1.71 -8.05
N PHE A 16 -3.48 0.70 -8.39
CA PHE A 16 -2.13 0.90 -8.92
C PHE A 16 -2.13 1.58 -10.29
N ALA A 17 -3.06 1.22 -11.19
CA ALA A 17 -3.17 1.77 -12.54
C ALA A 17 -3.57 3.25 -12.56
N ALA A 18 -4.31 3.70 -11.54
CA ALA A 18 -4.70 5.10 -11.37
C ALA A 18 -3.52 6.01 -11.03
N GLN A 19 -2.42 5.46 -10.50
CA GLN A 19 -1.25 6.22 -10.07
C GLN A 19 -0.24 6.44 -11.19
N LYS A 20 0.55 7.51 -11.09
CA LYS A 20 1.58 7.87 -12.07
C LYS A 20 2.97 7.80 -11.43
N ASP A 21 3.69 6.71 -11.72
CA ASP A 21 5.04 6.43 -11.22
C ASP A 21 6.11 7.50 -11.55
N SER A 22 5.83 8.39 -12.50
CA SER A 22 6.81 9.36 -13.02
C SER A 22 6.93 10.67 -12.23
N HIS A 23 5.93 11.03 -11.41
CA HIS A 23 5.90 12.35 -10.77
C HIS A 23 6.28 12.27 -9.29
N ASP A 24 5.61 11.37 -8.55
CA ASP A 24 5.67 11.31 -7.09
C ASP A 24 6.04 9.92 -6.60
N SER A 25 6.52 9.84 -5.36
CA SER A 25 6.64 8.55 -4.69
C SER A 25 5.28 8.17 -4.13
N HIS A 26 5.01 6.88 -3.99
CA HIS A 26 3.71 6.40 -3.54
C HIS A 26 3.86 5.59 -2.26
N ILE A 27 2.87 5.68 -1.39
CA ILE A 27 2.80 4.89 -0.17
C ILE A 27 1.49 4.13 -0.15
N LEU A 28 1.60 2.81 -0.02
CA LEU A 28 0.46 1.90 0.09
C LEU A 28 0.26 1.58 1.57
N TRP A 29 -0.93 1.84 2.08
CA TRP A 29 -1.22 1.68 3.49
C TRP A 29 -2.64 1.21 3.77
N ILE A 30 -2.84 0.68 4.97
CA ILE A 30 -4.09 0.14 5.47
C ILE A 30 -4.53 1.00 6.65
N SER A 31 -5.76 1.51 6.59
CA SER A 31 -6.39 2.19 7.71
C SER A 31 -6.85 1.21 8.79
N LYS A 32 -7.07 1.69 10.02
CA LYS A 32 -7.68 0.93 11.11
C LYS A 32 -9.05 0.32 10.76
N SER A 33 -9.74 0.84 9.73
CA SER A 33 -11.00 0.31 9.21
C SER A 33 -10.85 -0.84 8.20
N GLY A 34 -9.61 -1.19 7.84
CA GLY A 34 -9.30 -2.18 6.79
C GLY A 34 -9.37 -1.62 5.37
N GLN A 35 -9.61 -0.33 5.18
CA GLN A 35 -9.48 0.30 3.86
C GLN A 35 -8.01 0.41 3.46
N VAL A 36 -7.73 0.02 2.22
CA VAL A 36 -6.44 0.15 1.56
C VAL A 36 -6.43 1.45 0.76
N HIS A 37 -5.36 2.22 0.90
CA HIS A 37 -5.14 3.51 0.27
C HIS A 37 -3.76 3.54 -0.41
N ILE A 38 -3.67 4.28 -1.52
CA ILE A 38 -2.41 4.63 -2.17
C ILE A 38 -2.36 6.13 -2.27
N ASP A 39 -1.43 6.74 -1.56
CA ASP A 39 -1.23 8.18 -1.53
C ASP A 39 0.09 8.57 -2.16
N CYS A 40 0.09 9.75 -2.80
CA CYS A 40 1.31 10.37 -3.31
C CYS A 40 2.02 11.08 -2.16
N LEU A 41 3.31 10.78 -2.01
CA LEU A 41 4.21 11.48 -1.12
C LEU A 41 5.02 12.50 -1.91
N SER A 42 5.03 13.73 -1.40
CA SER A 42 5.92 14.78 -1.85
C SER A 42 7.38 14.27 -1.84
N PRO A 43 8.23 14.72 -2.77
CA PRO A 43 9.61 14.25 -2.89
C PRO A 43 10.50 14.48 -1.66
N HIS A 44 10.05 15.32 -0.71
CA HIS A 44 10.73 15.63 0.55
C HIS A 44 10.03 15.02 1.78
N ALA A 45 8.87 14.38 1.60
CA ALA A 45 8.13 13.76 2.69
C ALA A 45 8.80 12.45 3.09
N GLY A 46 9.17 12.33 4.37
CA GLY A 46 9.71 11.10 4.95
C GLY A 46 8.60 10.13 5.35
N GLU A 47 8.89 8.83 5.31
CA GLU A 47 7.95 7.80 5.75
C GLU A 47 7.53 7.99 7.22
N GLU A 48 8.44 8.43 8.09
CA GLU A 48 8.15 8.72 9.51
C GLU A 48 7.23 9.92 9.70
N GLU A 49 7.28 10.90 8.79
CA GLU A 49 6.36 12.05 8.82
C GLU A 49 4.94 11.62 8.42
N PHE A 50 4.84 10.73 7.43
CA PHE A 50 3.58 10.11 7.04
C PHE A 50 2.96 9.31 8.20
N ASP A 51 3.77 8.53 8.91
CA ASP A 51 3.32 7.72 10.05
C ASP A 51 2.76 8.60 11.18
N ARG A 52 3.43 9.73 11.49
CA ARG A 52 2.97 10.68 12.52
C ARG A 52 1.70 11.43 12.12
N ASN A 53 1.54 11.76 10.84
CA ASN A 53 0.39 12.53 10.36
C ASN A 53 -0.86 11.66 10.17
N ASN A 54 -0.72 10.34 9.99
CA ASN A 54 -1.85 9.44 9.79
C ASN A 54 -2.24 8.68 11.06
N GLN A 55 -3.05 9.31 11.90
CA GLN A 55 -3.57 8.67 13.14
C GLN A 55 -4.41 7.40 12.91
N ASN A 56 -4.93 7.23 11.69
CA ASN A 56 -5.70 6.05 11.26
C ASN A 56 -4.84 4.97 10.61
N LEU A 57 -3.52 5.16 10.54
CA LEU A 57 -2.60 4.18 9.98
C LEU A 57 -2.54 2.93 10.88
N LEU A 58 -2.73 1.76 10.27
CA LEU A 58 -2.54 0.48 10.94
C LEU A 58 -1.28 -0.22 10.42
N ALA A 59 -1.11 -0.25 9.11
CA ALA A 59 0.07 -0.82 8.48
C ALA A 59 0.35 -0.11 7.16
N ARG A 60 1.62 -0.11 6.75
CA ARG A 60 2.04 0.39 5.44
C ARG A 60 3.12 -0.48 4.84
N LEU A 61 3.18 -0.47 3.52
CA LEU A 61 4.33 -0.96 2.78
C LEU A 61 5.41 0.11 2.70
N LYS A 62 6.63 -0.34 2.42
CA LYS A 62 7.74 0.55 2.09
C LYS A 62 7.36 1.49 0.95
N MET A 63 7.84 2.74 1.04
CA MET A 63 7.65 3.74 0.01
C MET A 63 8.07 3.24 -1.38
N TYR A 64 7.16 3.35 -2.34
CA TYR A 64 7.41 3.13 -3.75
C TYR A 64 8.02 4.40 -4.35
N ARG A 65 9.35 4.41 -4.47
CA ARG A 65 10.05 5.54 -5.08
C ARG A 65 9.69 5.68 -6.55
N ARG A 66 9.49 6.92 -6.98
CA ARG A 66 9.21 7.27 -8.38
C ARG A 66 10.25 6.69 -9.35
N GLY A 67 9.81 6.33 -10.55
CA GLY A 67 10.67 5.85 -11.63
C GLY A 67 11.14 4.40 -11.50
N HIS A 68 10.73 3.68 -10.46
CA HIS A 68 11.07 2.26 -10.28
C HIS A 68 10.01 1.31 -10.84
N GLY A 69 8.88 1.82 -11.33
CA GLY A 69 7.83 1.01 -11.95
C GLY A 69 7.02 0.17 -10.96
N TYR A 70 6.95 0.60 -9.69
CA TYR A 70 6.15 -0.07 -8.66
C TYR A 70 4.66 0.28 -8.77
N VAL A 71 4.32 1.40 -9.39
CA VAL A 71 2.92 1.80 -9.63
C VAL A 71 2.66 2.13 -11.11
N GLY A 72 1.40 2.37 -11.45
CA GLY A 72 0.95 2.65 -12.81
C GLY A 72 0.53 1.42 -13.60
N LYS A 73 0.13 1.64 -14.86
CA LYS A 73 -0.52 0.63 -15.72
C LYS A 73 0.32 -0.64 -15.91
N LYS A 74 1.66 -0.52 -15.92
CA LYS A 74 2.57 -1.66 -16.08
C LYS A 74 2.56 -2.55 -14.83
N ALA A 75 2.74 -1.95 -13.65
CA ALA A 75 2.67 -2.68 -12.38
C ALA A 75 1.29 -3.30 -12.14
N ALA A 76 0.23 -2.58 -12.51
CA ALA A 76 -1.14 -3.06 -12.40
C ALA A 76 -1.46 -4.25 -13.32
N ALA A 77 -0.76 -4.38 -14.45
CA ALA A 77 -0.92 -5.50 -15.37
C ALA A 77 -0.20 -6.77 -14.89
N ASP A 78 0.76 -6.63 -13.97
CA ASP A 78 1.51 -7.73 -13.38
C ASP A 78 0.69 -8.41 -12.27
N LYS A 79 -0.01 -9.48 -12.62
CA LYS A 79 -0.89 -10.21 -11.70
C LYS A 79 -0.12 -10.88 -10.56
N ASP A 80 1.10 -11.35 -10.81
CA ASP A 80 1.95 -11.96 -9.80
C ASP A 80 2.39 -10.91 -8.77
N PHE A 81 2.87 -9.75 -9.25
CA PHE A 81 3.21 -8.64 -8.38
C PHE A 81 2.02 -8.17 -7.53
N ILE A 82 0.88 -7.87 -8.18
CA ILE A 82 -0.33 -7.43 -7.47
C ILE A 82 -0.86 -8.52 -6.53
N GLY A 83 -0.76 -9.78 -6.91
CA GLY A 83 -1.09 -10.94 -6.07
C GLY A 83 -0.26 -10.98 -4.79
N ASN A 84 1.07 -10.85 -4.92
CA ASN A 84 1.99 -10.83 -3.77
C ASN A 84 1.73 -9.63 -2.85
N VAL A 85 1.47 -8.45 -3.43
CA VAL A 85 1.09 -7.25 -2.65
C VAL A 85 -0.22 -7.49 -1.90
N LEU A 86 -1.24 -8.04 -2.56
CA LEU A 86 -2.54 -8.33 -1.95
C LEU A 86 -2.41 -9.36 -0.81
N GLN A 87 -1.65 -10.43 -1.03
CA GLN A 87 -1.39 -11.43 -0.01
C GLN A 87 -0.67 -10.83 1.20
N THR A 88 0.33 -10.00 0.95
CA THR A 88 1.08 -9.27 1.98
C THR A 88 0.16 -8.33 2.79
N LEU A 89 -0.74 -7.59 2.13
CA LEU A 89 -1.74 -6.75 2.79
C LEU A 89 -2.70 -7.56 3.68
N LYS A 90 -3.18 -8.70 3.19
CA LYS A 90 -4.06 -9.61 3.94
C LYS A 90 -3.36 -10.16 5.19
N GLN A 91 -2.13 -10.63 5.04
CA GLN A 91 -1.32 -11.14 6.17
C GLN A 91 -1.03 -10.05 7.19
N ALA A 92 -0.72 -8.83 6.74
CA ALA A 92 -0.49 -7.70 7.63
C ALA A 92 -1.76 -7.33 8.41
N TRP A 93 -2.91 -7.30 7.74
CA TRP A 93 -4.21 -7.05 8.38
C TRP A 93 -4.55 -8.11 9.42
N ASP A 94 -4.45 -9.39 9.08
CA ASP A 94 -4.71 -10.51 9.99
C ASP A 94 -3.78 -10.46 11.23
N SER A 95 -2.49 -10.20 11.01
CA SER A 95 -1.50 -10.05 12.09
C SER A 95 -1.74 -8.83 12.99
N MET A 96 -2.46 -7.82 12.51
CA MET A 96 -2.67 -6.55 13.19
C MET A 96 -3.99 -6.48 13.95
N GLN A 97 -4.94 -7.39 13.70
CA GLN A 97 -6.21 -7.43 14.46
C GLN A 97 -6.01 -7.57 15.98
N ASN A 98 -4.83 -8.05 16.41
CA ASN A 98 -4.48 -8.22 17.83
C ASN A 98 -3.34 -7.29 18.31
N LYS A 99 -2.91 -6.27 17.53
CA LYS A 99 -1.78 -5.40 17.88
C LYS A 99 -2.09 -3.92 17.65
N ASN A 100 -1.56 -3.06 18.53
CA ASN A 100 -1.83 -1.61 18.53
C ASN A 100 -0.68 -0.75 17.96
N GLU A 101 0.31 -1.38 17.32
CA GLU A 101 1.50 -0.73 16.76
C GLU A 101 1.47 -0.71 15.23
N VAL A 102 1.98 0.36 14.61
CA VAL A 102 2.04 0.49 13.14
C VAL A 102 3.04 -0.50 12.56
N ARG A 103 2.60 -1.39 11.66
CA ARG A 103 3.51 -2.32 10.96
C ARG A 103 4.07 -1.70 9.68
N VAL A 104 5.39 -1.62 9.59
CA VAL A 104 6.10 -1.36 8.33
C VAL A 104 6.42 -2.70 7.67
N ILE A 105 5.95 -2.87 6.44
CA ILE A 105 6.16 -4.07 5.63
C ILE A 105 7.28 -3.76 4.62
N ASP A 106 8.47 -4.32 4.87
CA ASP A 106 9.67 -4.13 4.02
C ASP A 106 9.89 -5.26 2.99
N ARG A 107 9.30 -6.44 3.22
CA ARG A 107 9.40 -7.58 2.29
C ARG A 107 8.03 -8.08 1.86
N PHE A 108 7.90 -8.35 0.57
CA PHE A 108 6.82 -9.16 0.02
C PHE A 108 7.05 -10.63 0.42
N CYS A 109 5.99 -11.30 0.89
CA CYS A 109 6.00 -12.73 1.20
C CYS A 109 5.51 -13.56 0.02
#